data_AF-A0AAU9URN7-F1
#
_entry.id   AF-A0AAU9URN7-F1
#
_cell.length_a   1.000
_cell.length_b   1.000
_cell.length_c   1.000
_cell.angle_alpha   90.00
_cell.angle_beta   90.00
_cell.angle_gamma   90.00
#
_symmetry.space_group_name_H-M   'P 1'
#
loop_
_entity.id
_entity.type
_entity.pdbx_description
1 polymer ?
#
loop_
_entity_poly.entity_id
_entity_poly.type
_entity_poly.pdbx_seq_one_letter_code
_entity_poly.pdbx_strand_id
1 'polypeptide(L)'
;MAEEQEVIQIELLCKQLYESQDPALRDRAEVAVVVFQESPDTLSKCQALLERADSSYSQLLAATTLSKLVSRSTTSLSVQQRLYIRNYVLNYLATRPKLANFVIQALVSLFARITKLGWFDMVKEEFVFHNVMNDVSSFLQGPAEMCTIGVQLLSQLVVEMNQVSEVDASRSLAKHRKIASSFRDTQLFETFRLSCSLLGAARGEALEQPALLAALLRLAHNCLTFDFIGTTSDESSDDLCTVQIPTSWRPTFLEAGTLELFFSLYHAGAGGGGGAALALACLVQLASVRRSLFSNSERAKFLSRLAAGVMRILEDTQGLSDATNYHEFCRLLARLKSNYQLGELVMVENYPRLIELVAKFTVQSLQMWQFAPNSVHYLLSLWQRMVASVPYVKATEPHLLDVYAPGVTAAYVTSRLDSVAILVREGLEDPLDEAGTVQQQLEQVSVIGRCEYAKTCQLLVAHFDRAAAAYSVETDPQQILVLQGQLTWLVYIIGAAIGGRASVNTSDDSDAMDGELVCRVLRLMDLTDSRLAAVRTE
;
A
#
# COMPACT_ATOMS: atom_id res chain seq x y z
N MET A 1 19.11 -30.86 37.84
CA MET A 1 20.58 -30.70 37.82
C MET A 1 21.17 -30.88 36.42
N ALA A 2 21.08 -32.05 35.76
CA ALA A 2 21.64 -32.21 34.40
C ALA A 2 20.90 -31.38 33.31
N GLU A 3 19.56 -31.41 33.32
CA GLU A 3 18.72 -30.66 32.37
C GLU A 3 18.84 -29.14 32.55
N GLU A 4 18.92 -28.68 33.81
CA GLU A 4 19.14 -27.27 34.15
C GLU A 4 20.51 -26.76 33.67
N GLN A 5 21.56 -27.57 33.79
CA GLN A 5 22.89 -27.22 33.29
C GLN A 5 22.91 -27.13 31.76
N GLU A 6 22.16 -27.98 31.08
CA GLU A 6 22.02 -27.96 29.61
C GLU A 6 21.30 -26.69 29.14
N VAL A 7 20.22 -26.28 29.84
CA VAL A 7 19.49 -25.04 29.57
C VAL A 7 20.38 -23.81 29.75
N ILE A 8 21.15 -23.74 30.85
CA ILE A 8 22.12 -22.66 31.10
C ILE A 8 23.18 -22.59 29.98
N GLN A 9 23.67 -23.75 29.54
CA GLN A 9 24.65 -23.81 28.45
C GLN A 9 24.08 -23.27 27.14
N ILE A 10 22.83 -23.61 26.81
CA ILE A 10 22.15 -23.10 25.61
C ILE A 10 21.93 -21.59 25.68
N GLU A 11 21.62 -21.03 26.85
CA GLU A 11 21.50 -19.58 27.04
C GLU A 11 22.81 -18.84 26.72
N LEU A 12 23.94 -19.38 27.22
CA LEU A 12 25.26 -18.84 26.92
C LEU A 12 25.57 -18.89 25.42
N LEU A 13 25.25 -20.01 24.77
CA LEU A 13 25.44 -20.19 23.33
C LEU A 13 24.57 -19.22 22.52
N CYS A 14 23.32 -18.97 22.93
CA CYS A 14 22.47 -17.96 22.30
C CYS A 14 23.13 -16.58 22.37
N LYS A 15 23.67 -16.21 23.53
CA LYS A 15 24.36 -14.93 23.70
C LYS A 15 25.59 -14.83 22.79
N GLN A 16 26.39 -15.90 22.72
CA GLN A 16 27.56 -15.97 21.84
C GLN A 16 27.19 -15.87 20.36
N LEU A 17 26.08 -16.48 19.93
CA LEU A 17 25.62 -16.44 18.55
C LEU A 17 25.34 -15.01 18.06
N TYR A 18 24.74 -14.17 18.91
CA TYR A 18 24.34 -12.81 18.55
C TYR A 18 25.35 -11.72 18.92
N GLU A 19 26.17 -11.91 19.96
CA GLU A 19 27.07 -10.87 20.48
C GLU A 19 28.56 -11.11 20.18
N SER A 20 28.98 -12.34 19.83
CA SER A 20 30.40 -12.65 19.61
C SER A 20 30.94 -12.00 18.34
N GLN A 21 32.12 -11.38 18.45
CA GLN A 21 32.89 -10.89 17.29
C GLN A 21 33.75 -11.98 16.63
N ASP A 22 33.93 -13.13 17.28
CA ASP A 22 34.67 -14.27 16.74
C ASP A 22 33.75 -15.16 15.88
N PRO A 23 34.01 -15.31 14.56
CA PRO A 23 33.24 -16.18 13.68
C PRO A 23 33.23 -17.64 14.12
N ALA A 24 34.34 -18.18 14.63
CA ALA A 24 34.42 -19.59 15.02
C ALA A 24 33.55 -19.91 16.24
N LEU A 25 33.39 -18.96 17.16
CA LEU A 25 32.47 -19.09 18.29
C LEU A 25 31.01 -19.01 17.85
N ARG A 26 30.68 -18.16 16.87
CA ARG A 26 29.33 -18.08 16.31
C ARG A 26 28.94 -19.38 15.59
N ASP A 27 29.83 -19.93 14.76
CA ASP A 27 29.57 -21.19 14.05
C ASP A 27 29.32 -22.35 15.03
N ARG A 28 30.13 -22.44 16.09
CA ARG A 28 29.93 -23.47 17.13
C ARG A 28 28.62 -23.30 17.87
N ALA A 29 28.25 -22.05 18.19
CA ALA A 29 26.98 -21.75 18.84
C ALA A 29 25.79 -22.09 17.93
N GLU A 30 25.89 -21.78 16.63
CA GLU A 30 24.86 -22.11 15.64
C GLU A 30 24.62 -23.62 15.54
N VAL A 31 25.69 -24.41 15.39
CA VAL A 31 25.60 -25.88 15.35
C VAL A 31 24.92 -26.43 16.61
N ALA A 32 25.32 -25.96 17.79
CA ALA A 32 24.74 -26.42 19.05
C ALA A 32 23.25 -26.03 19.20
N VAL A 33 22.86 -24.84 18.72
CA VAL A 33 21.47 -24.39 18.69
C VAL A 33 20.63 -25.24 17.72
N VAL A 34 21.17 -25.64 16.58
CA VAL A 34 20.47 -26.56 15.65
C VAL A 34 20.24 -27.92 16.31
N VAL A 35 21.26 -28.49 16.96
CA VAL A 35 21.13 -29.76 17.69
C VAL A 35 20.05 -29.68 18.77
N PHE A 36 19.99 -28.56 19.50
CA PHE A 36 18.93 -28.30 20.47
C PHE A 36 17.52 -28.34 19.84
N GLN A 37 17.34 -27.69 18.68
CA GLN A 37 16.06 -27.64 17.96
C GLN A 37 15.59 -29.02 17.46
N GLU A 38 16.48 -30.00 17.34
CA GLU A 38 16.18 -31.35 16.87
C GLU A 38 15.96 -32.35 18.01
N SER A 39 16.14 -31.92 19.26
CA SER A 39 16.05 -32.80 20.42
C SER A 39 14.61 -33.31 20.69
N PRO A 40 14.43 -34.54 21.21
CA PRO A 40 13.10 -35.09 21.48
C PRO A 40 12.36 -34.33 22.60
N ASP A 41 13.10 -33.81 23.59
CA ASP A 41 12.56 -33.06 24.74
C ASP A 41 12.56 -31.54 24.49
N THR A 42 12.51 -31.12 23.23
CA THR A 42 12.58 -29.70 22.85
C THR A 42 11.50 -28.86 23.52
N LEU A 43 10.30 -29.41 23.74
CA LEU A 43 9.19 -28.68 24.36
C LEU A 43 9.52 -28.25 25.79
N SER A 44 9.90 -29.20 26.67
CA SER A 44 10.23 -28.90 28.07
C SER A 44 11.43 -27.96 28.18
N LYS A 45 12.45 -28.17 27.33
CA LYS A 45 13.63 -27.31 27.27
C LYS A 45 13.30 -25.87 26.85
N CYS A 46 12.42 -25.68 25.86
CA CYS A 46 11.97 -24.34 25.47
C CYS A 46 11.21 -23.63 26.60
N GLN A 47 10.40 -24.37 27.37
CA GLN A 47 9.71 -23.81 28.53
C GLN A 47 10.67 -23.41 29.64
N ALA A 48 11.66 -24.25 29.94
CA ALA A 48 12.69 -23.93 30.91
C ALA A 48 13.46 -22.65 30.54
N LEU A 49 13.83 -22.48 29.26
CA LEU A 49 14.45 -21.24 28.76
C LEU A 49 13.55 -20.01 28.95
N LEU A 50 12.26 -20.15 28.64
CA LEU A 50 11.29 -19.05 28.81
C LEU A 50 11.06 -18.72 30.28
N GLU A 51 10.98 -19.71 31.17
CA GLU A 51 10.76 -19.51 32.60
C GLU A 51 11.95 -18.81 33.27
N ARG A 52 13.18 -19.21 32.90
CA ARG A 52 14.42 -18.57 33.37
C ARG A 52 14.52 -17.12 32.93
N ALA A 53 14.23 -16.85 31.65
CA ALA A 53 14.19 -15.49 31.10
C ALA A 53 15.48 -14.65 31.32
N ASP A 54 16.65 -15.30 31.49
CA ASP A 54 17.93 -14.61 31.74
C ASP A 54 18.47 -13.87 30.50
N SER A 55 18.01 -14.23 29.30
CA SER A 55 18.42 -13.59 28.04
C SER A 55 17.25 -13.46 27.06
N SER A 56 17.09 -12.29 26.46
CA SER A 56 16.10 -12.11 25.39
C SER A 56 16.42 -12.93 24.13
N TYR A 57 17.69 -13.27 23.90
CA TYR A 57 18.09 -14.16 22.80
C TYR A 57 17.68 -15.62 23.06
N SER A 58 17.75 -16.09 24.31
CA SER A 58 17.28 -17.44 24.64
C SER A 58 15.75 -17.54 24.59
N GLN A 59 15.04 -16.49 25.00
CA GLN A 59 13.59 -16.40 24.82
C GLN A 59 13.20 -16.42 23.33
N LEU A 60 13.91 -15.67 22.49
CA LEU A 60 13.72 -15.68 21.04
C LEU A 60 13.98 -17.07 20.45
N LEU A 61 15.07 -17.73 20.86
CA LEU A 61 15.36 -19.10 20.44
C LEU A 61 14.21 -20.04 20.82
N ALA A 62 13.74 -19.99 22.07
CA ALA A 62 12.65 -20.84 22.53
C ALA A 62 11.37 -20.62 21.73
N ALA A 63 10.95 -19.36 21.53
CA ALA A 63 9.76 -19.03 20.75
C ALA A 63 9.85 -19.49 19.29
N THR A 64 10.99 -19.26 18.63
CA THR A 64 11.22 -19.69 17.24
C THR A 64 11.32 -21.21 17.10
N THR A 65 11.92 -21.87 18.08
CA THR A 65 12.01 -23.35 18.14
C THR A 65 10.64 -23.98 18.31
N LEU A 66 9.80 -23.44 19.21
CA LEU A 66 8.41 -23.87 19.36
C LEU A 66 7.61 -23.65 18.07
N SER A 67 7.81 -22.53 17.36
CA SER A 67 7.13 -22.26 16.08
C SER A 67 7.50 -23.29 15.00
N LYS A 68 8.79 -23.66 14.93
CA LYS A 68 9.26 -24.76 14.07
C LYS A 68 8.64 -26.09 14.49
N LEU A 69 8.64 -26.41 15.79
CA LEU A 69 8.10 -27.66 16.33
C LEU A 69 6.63 -27.84 15.95
N VAL A 70 5.81 -26.80 16.10
CA VAL A 70 4.38 -26.83 15.76
C VAL A 70 4.15 -26.96 14.25
N SER A 71 5.09 -26.49 13.43
CA SER A 71 4.99 -26.51 11.96
C SER A 71 5.58 -27.76 11.29
N ARG A 72 6.31 -28.61 12.03
CA ARG A 72 6.92 -29.85 11.50
C ARG A 72 5.85 -30.88 11.15
N SER A 73 5.88 -31.41 9.94
CA SER A 73 4.98 -32.49 9.50
C SER A 73 5.34 -33.86 10.08
N THR A 74 6.60 -34.05 10.45
CA THR A 74 7.14 -35.30 11.01
C THR A 74 6.86 -35.47 12.50
N THR A 75 6.52 -34.40 13.21
CA THR A 75 6.24 -34.40 14.65
C THR A 75 4.77 -34.03 14.87
N SER A 76 3.92 -35.05 15.10
CA SER A 76 2.49 -34.83 15.34
C SER A 76 2.25 -34.46 16.81
N LEU A 77 2.13 -33.16 17.10
CA LEU A 77 1.68 -32.69 18.42
C LEU A 77 0.19 -33.01 18.61
N SER A 78 -0.15 -33.59 19.76
CA SER A 78 -1.55 -33.79 20.14
C SER A 78 -2.29 -32.44 20.27
N VAL A 79 -3.62 -32.48 20.14
CA VAL A 79 -4.46 -31.28 20.35
C VAL A 79 -4.21 -30.66 21.73
N GLN A 80 -4.05 -31.50 22.76
CA GLN A 80 -3.77 -31.06 24.13
C GLN A 80 -2.42 -30.36 24.27
N GLN A 81 -1.36 -30.87 23.64
CA GLN A 81 -0.06 -30.20 23.63
C GLN A 81 -0.13 -28.86 22.89
N ARG A 82 -0.87 -28.79 21.78
CA ARG A 82 -1.03 -27.52 21.05
C ARG A 82 -1.79 -26.48 21.88
N LEU A 83 -2.86 -26.88 22.55
CA LEU A 83 -3.58 -26.01 23.49
C LEU A 83 -2.70 -25.55 24.64
N TYR A 84 -1.91 -26.46 25.20
CA TYR A 84 -0.98 -26.15 26.28
C TYR A 84 0.06 -25.10 25.86
N ILE A 85 0.69 -25.26 24.69
CA ILE A 85 1.66 -24.29 24.15
C ILE A 85 0.99 -22.93 23.93
N ARG A 86 -0.20 -22.90 23.30
CA ARG A 86 -0.95 -21.65 23.07
C ARG A 86 -1.24 -20.92 24.38
N ASN A 87 -1.80 -21.63 25.37
CA ASN A 87 -2.17 -21.04 26.66
C ASN A 87 -0.93 -20.59 27.45
N TYR A 88 0.16 -21.36 27.37
CA TYR A 88 1.44 -20.97 27.95
C TYR A 88 1.94 -19.64 27.36
N VAL A 89 1.92 -19.49 26.03
CA VAL A 89 2.33 -18.25 25.35
C VAL A 89 1.48 -17.06 25.77
N LEU A 90 0.15 -17.21 25.81
CA LEU A 90 -0.74 -16.15 26.28
C LEU A 90 -0.43 -15.77 27.73
N ASN A 91 -0.33 -16.74 28.63
CA ASN A 91 -0.01 -16.47 30.02
C ASN A 91 1.38 -15.81 30.18
N TYR A 92 2.35 -16.22 29.39
CA TYR A 92 3.69 -15.66 29.40
C TYR A 92 3.70 -14.18 28.99
N LEU A 93 3.00 -13.84 27.91
CA LEU A 93 2.84 -12.46 27.44
C LEU A 93 2.08 -11.60 28.48
N ALA A 94 1.07 -12.14 29.14
CA ALA A 94 0.28 -11.43 30.14
C ALA A 94 1.05 -11.14 31.45
N THR A 95 1.97 -12.04 31.83
CA THR A 95 2.65 -11.98 33.14
C THR A 95 4.06 -11.39 33.09
N ARG A 96 4.61 -11.14 31.89
CA ARG A 96 5.97 -10.62 31.70
C ARG A 96 5.93 -9.26 30.97
N PRO A 97 5.72 -8.14 31.68
CA PRO A 97 5.56 -6.83 31.06
C PRO A 97 6.85 -6.24 30.45
N LYS A 98 8.04 -6.75 30.81
CA LYS A 98 9.34 -6.20 30.39
C LYS A 98 10.01 -7.01 29.26
N LEU A 99 9.23 -7.68 28.42
CA LEU A 99 9.78 -8.43 27.30
C LEU A 99 10.33 -7.49 26.24
N ALA A 100 11.45 -7.86 25.64
CA ALA A 100 11.97 -7.15 24.47
C ALA A 100 10.99 -7.27 23.30
N ASN A 101 10.84 -6.20 22.50
CA ASN A 101 9.86 -6.16 21.40
C ASN A 101 9.98 -7.33 20.42
N PHE A 102 11.20 -7.75 20.07
CA PHE A 102 11.41 -8.88 19.16
C PHE A 102 10.99 -10.23 19.77
N VAL A 103 11.05 -10.39 21.10
CA VAL A 103 10.54 -11.57 21.79
C VAL A 103 9.02 -11.58 21.77
N ILE A 104 8.39 -10.42 22.02
CA ILE A 104 6.93 -10.25 21.89
C ILE A 104 6.49 -10.64 20.48
N GLN A 105 7.14 -10.14 19.43
CA GLN A 105 6.81 -10.49 18.04
C GLN A 105 6.95 -11.99 17.75
N ALA A 106 8.00 -12.64 18.27
CA ALA A 106 8.20 -14.08 18.09
C ALA A 106 7.10 -14.91 18.77
N LEU A 107 6.69 -14.52 19.99
CA LEU A 107 5.60 -15.16 20.73
C LEU A 107 4.23 -14.91 20.09
N VAL A 108 3.97 -13.69 19.63
CA VAL A 108 2.77 -13.32 18.89
C VAL A 108 2.65 -14.12 17.58
N SER A 109 3.77 -14.29 16.86
CA SER A 109 3.83 -15.13 15.65
C SER A 109 3.59 -16.60 15.96
N LEU A 110 4.17 -17.12 17.04
CA LEU A 110 3.92 -18.49 17.51
C LEU A 110 2.44 -18.71 17.84
N PHE A 111 1.80 -17.76 18.53
CA PHE A 111 0.37 -17.80 18.84
C PHE A 111 -0.49 -17.85 17.56
N ALA A 112 -0.20 -16.97 16.58
CA ALA A 112 -0.93 -16.96 15.32
C ALA A 112 -0.77 -18.28 14.55
N ARG A 113 0.47 -18.78 14.48
CA ARG A 113 0.82 -20.03 13.78
C ARG A 113 0.13 -21.25 14.39
N ILE A 114 0.18 -21.40 15.71
CA ILE A 114 -0.46 -22.55 16.39
C ILE A 114 -1.98 -22.51 16.25
N THR A 115 -2.56 -21.31 16.28
CA THR A 115 -4.01 -21.10 16.11
C THR A 115 -4.47 -21.46 14.70
N LYS A 116 -3.74 -21.04 13.65
CA LYS A 116 -4.00 -21.45 12.26
C LYS A 116 -3.89 -22.96 12.08
N LEU A 117 -2.84 -23.58 12.59
CA LEU A 117 -2.60 -25.02 12.42
C LEU A 117 -3.61 -25.88 13.20
N GLY A 118 -4.07 -25.39 14.35
CA GLY A 118 -5.11 -26.00 15.17
C GLY A 118 -6.54 -25.57 14.83
N TRP A 119 -6.76 -24.78 13.76
CA TRP A 119 -8.06 -24.13 13.51
C TRP A 119 -9.26 -25.09 13.54
N PHE A 120 -9.09 -26.31 12.98
CA PHE A 120 -10.12 -27.34 12.97
C PHE A 120 -9.94 -28.44 14.04
N ASP A 121 -9.04 -28.27 15.00
CA ASP A 121 -8.90 -29.21 16.11
C ASP A 121 -10.13 -29.12 17.02
N MET A 122 -10.67 -30.27 17.41
CA MET A 122 -11.84 -30.37 18.28
C MET A 122 -11.51 -31.07 19.61
N VAL A 123 -12.12 -30.58 20.68
CA VAL A 123 -12.18 -31.28 21.98
C VAL A 123 -13.64 -31.29 22.42
N LYS A 124 -14.20 -32.47 22.70
CA LYS A 124 -15.62 -32.62 23.06
C LYS A 124 -16.57 -31.92 22.06
N GLU A 125 -16.30 -32.09 20.77
CA GLU A 125 -17.08 -31.51 19.65
C GLU A 125 -17.02 -29.98 19.48
N GLU A 126 -16.19 -29.28 20.26
CA GLU A 126 -16.00 -27.84 20.13
C GLU A 126 -14.67 -27.49 19.45
N PHE A 127 -14.69 -26.48 18.57
CA PHE A 127 -13.48 -25.91 17.96
C PHE A 127 -12.72 -25.05 18.96
N VAL A 128 -11.74 -25.65 19.61
CA VAL A 128 -11.02 -25.04 20.74
C VAL A 128 -10.12 -23.86 20.37
N PHE A 129 -9.80 -23.67 19.08
CA PHE A 129 -9.01 -22.55 18.57
C PHE A 129 -9.85 -21.41 17.97
N HIS A 130 -11.18 -21.52 17.94
CA HIS A 130 -12.04 -20.44 17.44
C HIS A 130 -12.29 -19.34 18.49
N ASN A 131 -12.03 -19.58 19.77
CA ASN A 131 -12.35 -18.67 20.88
C ASN A 131 -11.32 -17.54 21.10
N VAL A 132 -10.65 -17.10 20.03
CA VAL A 132 -9.54 -16.13 20.07
C VAL A 132 -9.93 -14.84 20.79
N MET A 133 -11.11 -14.31 20.51
CA MET A 133 -11.58 -13.05 21.13
C MET A 133 -11.69 -13.15 22.65
N ASN A 134 -12.13 -14.31 23.16
CA ASN A 134 -12.19 -14.57 24.59
C ASN A 134 -10.78 -14.72 25.17
N ASP A 135 -9.91 -15.44 24.45
CA ASP A 135 -8.52 -15.69 24.87
C ASP A 135 -7.71 -14.39 25.02
N VAL A 136 -7.97 -13.38 24.18
CA VAL A 136 -7.27 -12.08 24.25
C VAL A 136 -8.01 -11.00 25.05
N SER A 137 -9.23 -11.27 25.51
CA SER A 137 -10.10 -10.27 26.15
C SER A 137 -9.45 -9.57 27.36
N SER A 138 -8.71 -10.32 28.18
CA SER A 138 -7.98 -9.78 29.33
C SER A 138 -6.88 -8.79 28.95
N PHE A 139 -6.24 -8.98 27.79
CA PHE A 139 -5.25 -8.04 27.28
C PHE A 139 -5.91 -6.73 26.87
N LEU A 140 -7.04 -6.81 26.17
CA LEU A 140 -7.77 -5.66 25.64
C LEU A 140 -8.37 -4.77 26.74
N GLN A 141 -8.67 -5.34 27.89
CA GLN A 141 -9.17 -4.62 29.08
C GLN A 141 -8.03 -4.14 30.00
N GLY A 142 -6.79 -4.52 29.71
CA GLY A 142 -5.60 -4.15 30.48
C GLY A 142 -5.07 -2.75 30.14
N PRO A 143 -3.94 -2.35 30.75
CA PRO A 143 -3.24 -1.11 30.44
C PRO A 143 -2.82 -1.03 28.96
N ALA A 144 -2.52 0.18 28.48
CA ALA A 144 -2.12 0.49 27.10
C ALA A 144 -1.12 -0.50 26.47
N GLU A 145 -0.05 -0.84 27.19
CA GLU A 145 0.99 -1.77 26.75
C GLU A 145 0.44 -3.19 26.56
N MET A 146 -0.37 -3.66 27.50
CA MET A 146 -1.00 -4.98 27.46
C MET A 146 -2.07 -5.03 26.34
N CYS A 147 -2.86 -3.97 26.20
CA CYS A 147 -3.83 -3.83 25.11
C CYS A 147 -3.13 -3.83 23.75
N THR A 148 -1.97 -3.16 23.64
CA THR A 148 -1.15 -3.17 22.42
C THR A 148 -0.72 -4.60 22.06
N ILE A 149 -0.31 -5.42 23.03
CA ILE A 149 0.01 -6.84 22.80
C ILE A 149 -1.24 -7.62 22.35
N GLY A 150 -2.40 -7.40 22.99
CA GLY A 150 -3.67 -8.00 22.58
C GLY A 150 -4.05 -7.69 21.13
N VAL A 151 -3.87 -6.44 20.71
CA VAL A 151 -4.09 -6.00 19.33
C VAL A 151 -3.07 -6.61 18.37
N GLN A 152 -1.80 -6.74 18.78
CA GLN A 152 -0.76 -7.41 17.99
C GLN A 152 -1.06 -8.90 17.78
N LEU A 153 -1.57 -9.60 18.80
CA LEU A 153 -2.01 -11.01 18.69
C LEU A 153 -3.10 -11.17 17.64
N LEU A 154 -4.12 -10.31 17.66
CA LEU A 154 -5.19 -10.31 16.66
C LEU A 154 -4.67 -9.95 15.27
N SER A 155 -3.81 -8.94 15.19
CA SER A 155 -3.29 -8.43 13.92
C SER A 155 -2.42 -9.47 13.21
N GLN A 156 -1.54 -10.12 13.97
CA GLN A 156 -0.70 -11.20 13.44
C GLN A 156 -1.54 -12.43 13.06
N LEU A 157 -2.61 -12.73 13.80
CA LEU A 157 -3.51 -13.81 13.42
C LEU A 157 -4.20 -13.54 12.08
N VAL A 158 -4.70 -12.33 11.85
CA VAL A 158 -5.31 -11.95 10.56
C VAL A 158 -4.31 -12.15 9.42
N VAL A 159 -3.07 -11.69 9.59
CA VAL A 159 -1.99 -11.85 8.60
C VAL A 159 -1.69 -13.33 8.35
N GLU A 160 -1.49 -14.12 9.41
CA GLU A 160 -1.15 -15.53 9.33
C GLU A 160 -2.29 -16.34 8.68
N MET A 161 -3.56 -16.00 8.93
CA MET A 161 -4.72 -16.61 8.28
C MET A 161 -4.82 -16.26 6.79
N ASN A 162 -4.35 -15.07 6.40
CA ASN A 162 -4.42 -14.59 5.02
C ASN A 162 -3.24 -15.05 4.15
N GLN A 163 -2.05 -15.19 4.74
CA GLN A 163 -0.83 -15.50 3.99
C GLN A 163 -0.66 -17.01 3.74
N VAL A 164 -0.29 -17.34 2.51
CA VAL A 164 0.20 -18.66 2.11
C VAL A 164 1.71 -18.70 2.29
N SER A 165 2.22 -19.44 3.27
CA SER A 165 3.66 -19.72 3.36
C SER A 165 4.08 -20.66 2.22
N GLU A 166 5.32 -20.55 1.70
CA GLU A 166 5.87 -21.50 0.72
C GLU A 166 5.73 -22.97 1.17
N VAL A 167 5.89 -23.20 2.49
CA VAL A 167 5.73 -24.52 3.11
C VAL A 167 4.26 -24.97 3.09
N ASP A 168 3.30 -24.06 3.20
CA ASP A 168 1.87 -24.37 3.13
C ASP A 168 1.42 -24.60 1.68
N ALA A 169 1.96 -23.82 0.73
CA ALA A 169 1.71 -23.95 -0.70
C ALA A 169 2.12 -25.34 -1.21
N SER A 170 3.29 -25.82 -0.80
CA SER A 170 3.82 -27.14 -1.16
C SER A 170 3.09 -28.30 -0.48
N ARG A 171 2.47 -28.09 0.69
CA ARG A 171 1.74 -29.14 1.43
C ARG A 171 0.28 -29.28 1.01
N SER A 172 -0.52 -28.21 1.10
CA SER A 172 -1.95 -28.23 0.72
C SER A 172 -2.56 -26.82 0.70
N LEU A 173 -2.54 -26.19 -0.48
CA LEU A 173 -3.26 -24.92 -0.72
C LEU A 173 -4.77 -25.02 -0.40
N ALA A 174 -5.38 -26.18 -0.64
CA ALA A 174 -6.78 -26.43 -0.32
C ALA A 174 -7.08 -26.34 1.18
N LYS A 175 -6.18 -26.88 2.03
CA LYS A 175 -6.32 -26.75 3.50
C LYS A 175 -6.23 -25.30 3.93
N HIS A 176 -5.26 -24.55 3.41
CA HIS A 176 -5.12 -23.12 3.70
C HIS A 176 -6.39 -22.35 3.32
N ARG A 177 -6.89 -22.49 2.08
CA ARG A 177 -8.11 -21.81 1.62
C ARG A 177 -9.33 -22.12 2.50
N LYS A 178 -9.45 -23.37 2.97
CA LYS A 178 -10.53 -23.78 3.89
C LYS A 178 -10.42 -23.07 5.25
N ILE A 179 -9.22 -22.97 5.81
CA ILE A 179 -8.95 -22.24 7.07
C ILE A 179 -9.27 -20.76 6.89
N ALA A 180 -8.69 -20.12 5.86
CA ALA A 180 -8.88 -18.69 5.58
C ALA A 180 -10.37 -18.34 5.39
N SER A 181 -11.11 -19.16 4.61
CA SER A 181 -12.55 -18.97 4.41
C SER A 181 -13.33 -19.11 5.73
N SER A 182 -13.01 -20.12 6.53
CA SER A 182 -13.66 -20.31 7.84
C SER A 182 -13.37 -19.16 8.80
N PHE A 183 -12.14 -18.63 8.84
CA PHE A 183 -11.77 -17.48 9.66
C PHE A 183 -12.48 -16.19 9.20
N ARG A 184 -12.50 -15.94 7.89
CA ARG A 184 -13.23 -14.83 7.26
C ARG A 184 -14.69 -14.79 7.69
N ASP A 185 -15.35 -15.96 7.67
CA ASP A 185 -16.79 -16.05 7.90
C ASP A 185 -17.17 -16.07 9.39
N THR A 186 -16.22 -16.35 10.30
CA THR A 186 -16.51 -16.53 11.74
C THR A 186 -15.88 -15.50 12.67
N GLN A 187 -14.68 -14.98 12.38
CA GLN A 187 -13.92 -14.12 13.32
C GLN A 187 -13.49 -12.78 12.75
N LEU A 188 -13.23 -12.70 11.43
CA LEU A 188 -12.61 -11.52 10.82
C LEU A 188 -13.46 -10.25 11.00
N PHE A 189 -14.78 -10.36 10.85
CA PHE A 189 -15.68 -9.21 11.00
C PHE A 189 -15.68 -8.66 12.43
N GLU A 190 -15.80 -9.53 13.42
CA GLU A 190 -15.81 -9.14 14.83
C GLU A 190 -14.45 -8.55 15.25
N THR A 191 -13.37 -9.06 14.68
CA THR A 191 -12.02 -8.48 14.84
C THR A 191 -11.95 -7.05 14.27
N PHE A 192 -12.50 -6.81 13.07
CA PHE A 192 -12.57 -5.47 12.48
C PHE A 192 -13.44 -4.52 13.32
N ARG A 193 -14.61 -4.96 13.78
CA ARG A 193 -15.51 -4.15 14.63
C ARG A 193 -14.88 -3.79 15.97
N LEU A 194 -14.19 -4.73 16.61
CA LEU A 194 -13.41 -4.47 17.83
C LEU A 194 -12.38 -3.37 17.57
N SER A 195 -11.62 -3.48 16.48
CA SER A 195 -10.61 -2.48 16.11
C SER A 195 -11.24 -1.10 15.95
N CYS A 196 -12.36 -0.99 15.24
CA CYS A 196 -13.08 0.28 15.08
C CYS A 196 -13.63 0.82 16.41
N SER A 197 -14.12 -0.05 17.29
CA SER A 197 -14.62 0.34 18.61
C SER A 197 -13.51 0.88 19.51
N LEU A 198 -12.36 0.21 19.55
CA LEU A 198 -11.19 0.66 20.32
C LEU A 198 -10.60 1.95 19.75
N LEU A 199 -10.52 2.08 18.41
CA LEU A 199 -10.12 3.33 17.76
C LEU A 199 -11.08 4.48 18.07
N GLY A 200 -12.38 4.20 18.12
CA GLY A 200 -13.42 5.16 18.51
C GLY A 200 -13.26 5.63 19.96
N ALA A 201 -13.04 4.71 20.88
CA ALA A 201 -12.79 5.02 22.29
C ALA A 201 -11.47 5.79 22.49
N ALA A 202 -10.44 5.44 21.71
CA ALA A 202 -9.15 6.07 21.81
C ALA A 202 -9.12 7.50 21.23
N ARG A 203 -10.12 7.98 20.45
CA ARG A 203 -10.05 9.29 19.76
C ARG A 203 -9.61 10.49 20.63
N GLY A 204 -9.89 10.49 21.94
CA GLY A 204 -9.47 11.54 22.88
C GLY A 204 -8.10 11.32 23.54
N GLU A 205 -7.78 10.07 23.91
CA GLU A 205 -6.53 9.68 24.62
C GLU A 205 -5.43 9.15 23.67
N ALA A 206 -5.76 8.89 22.40
CA ALA A 206 -4.91 8.21 21.41
C ALA A 206 -3.67 9.00 21.02
N LEU A 207 -3.70 10.32 21.14
CA LEU A 207 -2.53 11.15 20.90
C LEU A 207 -1.43 10.91 21.97
N GLU A 208 -1.80 10.39 23.14
CA GLU A 208 -0.85 10.06 24.21
C GLU A 208 -0.27 8.65 24.08
N GLN A 209 -0.84 7.79 23.21
CA GLN A 209 -0.45 6.38 23.04
C GLN A 209 -0.28 5.99 21.56
N PRO A 210 0.74 6.55 20.87
CA PRO A 210 0.91 6.37 19.42
C PRO A 210 1.13 4.91 19.00
N ALA A 211 1.75 4.09 19.87
CA ALA A 211 1.98 2.67 19.59
C ALA A 211 0.68 1.85 19.54
N LEU A 212 -0.26 2.10 20.45
CA LEU A 212 -1.56 1.44 20.47
C LEU A 212 -2.40 1.87 19.27
N LEU A 213 -2.42 3.17 18.97
CA LEU A 213 -3.12 3.70 17.79
C LEU A 213 -2.61 3.07 16.50
N ALA A 214 -1.29 3.00 16.31
CA ALA A 214 -0.69 2.38 15.15
C ALA A 214 -1.01 0.88 15.06
N ALA A 215 -1.01 0.15 16.19
CA ALA A 215 -1.37 -1.27 16.24
C ALA A 215 -2.83 -1.49 15.84
N LEU A 216 -3.75 -0.65 16.33
CA LEU A 216 -5.17 -0.72 16.01
C LEU A 216 -5.45 -0.36 14.54
N LEU A 217 -4.84 0.70 14.02
CA LEU A 217 -4.96 1.04 12.60
C LEU A 217 -4.42 -0.07 11.70
N ARG A 218 -3.31 -0.71 12.09
CA ARG A 218 -2.75 -1.85 11.37
C ARG A 218 -3.69 -3.06 11.42
N LEU A 219 -4.31 -3.34 12.57
CA LEU A 219 -5.32 -4.39 12.69
C LEU A 219 -6.51 -4.14 11.74
N ALA A 220 -7.07 -2.93 11.77
CA ALA A 220 -8.16 -2.54 10.86
C ALA A 220 -7.75 -2.69 9.39
N HIS A 221 -6.55 -2.23 9.03
CA HIS A 221 -6.02 -2.33 7.67
C HIS A 221 -5.86 -3.80 7.23
N ASN A 222 -5.29 -4.66 8.09
CA ASN A 222 -5.12 -6.09 7.81
C ASN A 222 -6.47 -6.79 7.61
N CYS A 223 -7.50 -6.39 8.35
CA CYS A 223 -8.85 -6.92 8.15
C CYS A 223 -9.46 -6.48 6.80
N LEU A 224 -9.21 -5.23 6.39
CA LEU A 224 -9.74 -4.67 5.14
C LEU A 224 -9.00 -5.18 3.89
N THR A 225 -7.74 -5.61 4.03
CA THR A 225 -6.89 -6.17 2.97
C THR A 225 -6.89 -7.69 2.92
N PHE A 226 -7.74 -8.35 3.70
CA PHE A 226 -7.89 -9.80 3.67
C PHE A 226 -8.29 -10.30 2.27
N ASP A 227 -7.77 -11.43 1.82
CA ASP A 227 -8.15 -12.06 0.55
C ASP A 227 -9.53 -12.69 0.68
N PHE A 228 -10.57 -11.89 0.42
CA PHE A 228 -11.95 -12.34 0.55
C PHE A 228 -12.34 -13.41 -0.48
N ILE A 229 -11.60 -13.58 -1.58
CA ILE A 229 -11.97 -14.47 -2.70
C ILE A 229 -11.05 -15.69 -2.80
N GLY A 230 -9.81 -15.61 -2.31
CA GLY A 230 -8.80 -16.67 -2.45
C GLY A 230 -8.03 -16.60 -3.77
N THR A 231 -7.94 -15.41 -4.37
CA THR A 231 -7.33 -15.15 -5.68
C THR A 231 -6.16 -14.18 -5.66
N THR A 232 -5.79 -13.58 -4.52
CA THR A 232 -4.61 -12.71 -4.44
C THR A 232 -3.35 -13.57 -4.33
N SER A 233 -2.90 -14.12 -5.47
CA SER A 233 -1.60 -14.76 -5.59
C SER A 233 -0.60 -13.94 -6.41
N ASP A 234 -0.96 -12.72 -6.82
CA ASP A 234 -0.17 -11.92 -7.73
C ASP A 234 -0.06 -10.45 -7.25
N GLU A 235 1.07 -10.13 -6.63
CA GLU A 235 1.44 -8.76 -6.23
C GLU A 235 1.69 -7.85 -7.45
N SER A 236 1.69 -8.40 -8.69
CA SER A 236 1.80 -7.62 -9.94
C SER A 236 0.46 -7.08 -10.46
N SER A 237 -0.66 -7.38 -9.79
CA SER A 237 -2.00 -6.94 -10.21
C SER A 237 -2.25 -5.45 -9.94
N ASP A 238 -2.98 -4.79 -10.85
CA ASP A 238 -3.30 -3.35 -10.80
C ASP A 238 -3.83 -2.96 -9.40
N ASP A 239 -3.10 -2.07 -8.74
CA ASP A 239 -3.32 -1.59 -7.35
C ASP A 239 -4.60 -0.72 -7.24
N LEU A 240 -5.55 -0.93 -8.16
CA LEU A 240 -6.86 -0.31 -8.33
C LEU A 240 -8.02 -1.32 -8.33
N CYS A 241 -7.79 -2.61 -8.04
CA CYS A 241 -8.83 -3.63 -7.90
C CYS A 241 -9.85 -3.34 -6.78
N THR A 242 -11.10 -3.75 -6.98
CA THR A 242 -12.17 -3.61 -5.96
C THR A 242 -12.05 -4.67 -4.87
N VAL A 243 -12.32 -4.29 -3.62
CA VAL A 243 -12.34 -5.19 -2.46
C VAL A 243 -13.71 -5.85 -2.34
N GLN A 244 -13.70 -7.18 -2.24
CA GLN A 244 -14.90 -8.03 -2.36
C GLN A 244 -15.42 -8.46 -0.99
N ILE A 245 -15.74 -7.48 -0.15
CA ILE A 245 -16.17 -7.69 1.24
C ILE A 245 -17.51 -8.47 1.31
N PRO A 246 -17.66 -9.41 2.27
CA PRO A 246 -18.90 -10.10 2.55
C PRO A 246 -20.08 -9.17 2.83
N THR A 247 -21.27 -9.58 2.41
CA THR A 247 -22.51 -8.79 2.59
C THR A 247 -22.88 -8.57 4.05
N SER A 248 -22.46 -9.47 4.95
CA SER A 248 -22.66 -9.33 6.40
C SER A 248 -21.99 -8.08 6.99
N TRP A 249 -20.95 -7.53 6.34
CA TRP A 249 -20.27 -6.34 6.84
C TRP A 249 -20.93 -5.04 6.39
N ARG A 250 -21.86 -5.11 5.41
CA ARG A 250 -22.53 -3.94 4.81
C ARG A 250 -23.03 -2.92 5.85
N PRO A 251 -23.68 -3.29 6.97
CA PRO A 251 -24.17 -2.31 7.94
C PRO A 251 -23.09 -1.35 8.43
N THR A 252 -21.88 -1.85 8.74
CA THR A 252 -20.76 -1.04 9.23
C THR A 252 -20.28 -0.02 8.19
N PHE A 253 -20.35 -0.32 6.90
CA PHE A 253 -19.97 0.63 5.84
C PHE A 253 -21.06 1.69 5.57
N LEU A 254 -22.31 1.44 5.97
CA LEU A 254 -23.39 2.40 5.82
C LEU A 254 -23.44 3.43 6.97
N GLU A 255 -22.91 3.05 8.13
CA GLU A 255 -22.76 3.93 9.29
C GLU A 255 -21.86 5.12 8.96
N ALA A 256 -22.36 6.33 9.19
CA ALA A 256 -21.59 7.56 8.94
C ALA A 256 -20.28 7.60 9.75
N GLY A 257 -20.36 7.13 11.00
CA GLY A 257 -19.25 7.14 11.95
C GLY A 257 -18.04 6.35 11.51
N THR A 258 -18.19 5.35 10.62
CA THR A 258 -17.07 4.51 10.17
C THR A 258 -16.10 5.29 9.27
N LEU A 259 -16.58 5.97 8.24
CA LEU A 259 -15.71 6.81 7.40
C LEU A 259 -15.17 7.99 8.21
N GLU A 260 -16.02 8.63 9.01
CA GLU A 260 -15.63 9.76 9.85
C GLU A 260 -14.54 9.39 10.86
N LEU A 261 -14.52 8.14 11.36
CA LEU A 261 -13.44 7.63 12.21
C LEU A 261 -12.08 7.80 11.56
N PHE A 262 -11.87 7.20 10.38
CA PHE A 262 -10.55 7.21 9.76
C PHE A 262 -10.14 8.60 9.27
N PHE A 263 -11.08 9.41 8.78
CA PHE A 263 -10.78 10.82 8.48
C PHE A 263 -10.38 11.60 9.74
N SER A 264 -11.10 11.44 10.86
CA SER A 264 -10.75 12.12 12.11
C SER A 264 -9.39 11.70 12.65
N LEU A 265 -9.05 10.41 12.54
CA LEU A 265 -7.76 9.88 12.96
C LEU A 265 -6.61 10.36 12.06
N TYR A 266 -6.86 10.51 10.75
CA TYR A 266 -5.89 11.13 9.84
C TYR A 266 -5.56 12.56 10.30
N HIS A 267 -6.56 13.41 10.50
CA HIS A 267 -6.33 14.80 10.91
C HIS A 267 -5.68 14.91 12.30
N ALA A 268 -6.05 14.04 13.25
CA ALA A 268 -5.39 13.97 14.55
C ALA A 268 -3.92 13.53 14.41
N GLY A 269 -3.64 12.49 13.62
CA GLY A 269 -2.29 11.95 13.42
C GLY A 269 -1.37 12.88 12.61
N ALA A 270 -1.91 13.59 11.63
CA ALA A 270 -1.19 14.55 10.79
C ALA A 270 -0.64 15.75 11.57
N GLY A 271 -1.15 16.00 12.79
CA GLY A 271 -0.66 17.03 13.71
C GLY A 271 0.52 16.60 14.60
N GLY A 272 1.07 15.38 14.43
CA GLY A 272 2.25 14.90 15.18
C GLY A 272 2.06 13.58 15.94
N GLY A 273 0.91 12.91 15.80
CA GLY A 273 0.54 11.71 16.57
C GLY A 273 0.94 10.36 15.97
N GLY A 274 1.54 10.34 14.77
CA GLY A 274 1.84 9.09 14.04
C GLY A 274 0.58 8.36 13.55
N GLY A 275 0.74 7.44 12.59
CA GLY A 275 -0.38 6.62 12.09
C GLY A 275 -1.30 7.26 11.03
N ALA A 276 -1.06 8.51 10.63
CA ALA A 276 -1.82 9.19 9.57
C ALA A 276 -1.84 8.39 8.24
N ALA A 277 -0.69 7.85 7.83
CA ALA A 277 -0.57 7.01 6.65
C ALA A 277 -1.43 5.74 6.75
N LEU A 278 -1.46 5.08 7.91
CA LEU A 278 -2.30 3.90 8.12
C LEU A 278 -3.80 4.25 8.12
N ALA A 279 -4.17 5.42 8.63
CA ALA A 279 -5.55 5.91 8.53
C ALA A 279 -5.95 6.15 7.08
N LEU A 280 -5.07 6.73 6.26
CA LEU A 280 -5.28 6.87 4.82
C LEU A 280 -5.32 5.51 4.12
N ALA A 281 -4.44 4.57 4.45
CA ALA A 281 -4.46 3.22 3.88
C ALA A 281 -5.79 2.50 4.18
N CYS A 282 -6.33 2.64 5.39
CA CYS A 282 -7.69 2.20 5.71
C CYS A 282 -8.73 2.89 4.82
N LEU A 283 -8.67 4.21 4.66
CA LEU A 283 -9.58 4.95 3.77
C LEU A 283 -9.49 4.49 2.31
N VAL A 284 -8.29 4.15 1.81
CA VAL A 284 -8.08 3.58 0.47
C VAL A 284 -8.85 2.27 0.34
N GLN A 285 -8.78 1.38 1.34
CA GLN A 285 -9.52 0.13 1.31
C GLN A 285 -11.04 0.35 1.42
N LEU A 286 -11.49 1.28 2.29
CA LEU A 286 -12.90 1.64 2.41
C LEU A 286 -13.46 2.20 1.07
N ALA A 287 -12.68 3.04 0.38
CA ALA A 287 -13.03 3.58 -0.93
C ALA A 287 -13.04 2.51 -2.04
N SER A 288 -12.33 1.40 -1.81
CA SER A 288 -12.19 0.29 -2.76
C SER A 288 -13.27 -0.78 -2.61
N VAL A 289 -14.13 -0.71 -1.59
CA VAL A 289 -15.23 -1.65 -1.39
C VAL A 289 -16.17 -1.66 -2.58
N ARG A 290 -16.37 -2.83 -3.20
CA ARG A 290 -17.15 -2.95 -4.44
C ARG A 290 -18.48 -2.20 -4.36
N ARG A 291 -18.75 -1.38 -5.38
CA ARG A 291 -19.98 -0.59 -5.45
C ARG A 291 -21.28 -1.40 -5.35
N SER A 292 -21.27 -2.68 -5.75
CA SER A 292 -22.43 -3.59 -5.72
C SER A 292 -22.82 -4.04 -4.31
N LEU A 293 -22.00 -3.75 -3.30
CA LEU A 293 -22.38 -3.95 -1.90
C LEU A 293 -23.56 -3.04 -1.50
N PHE A 294 -23.64 -1.86 -2.13
CA PHE A 294 -24.60 -0.80 -1.82
C PHE A 294 -25.71 -0.72 -2.86
N SER A 295 -26.93 -0.38 -2.42
CA SER A 295 -27.97 0.11 -3.32
C SER A 295 -27.60 1.49 -3.88
N ASN A 296 -28.30 1.97 -4.92
CA ASN A 296 -27.97 3.24 -5.56
C ASN A 296 -28.05 4.43 -4.58
N SER A 297 -29.04 4.47 -3.69
CA SER A 297 -29.21 5.57 -2.73
C SER A 297 -28.16 5.54 -1.62
N GLU A 298 -27.83 4.37 -1.10
CA GLU A 298 -26.74 4.19 -0.14
C GLU A 298 -25.39 4.54 -0.73
N ARG A 299 -25.16 4.13 -1.99
CA ARG A 299 -23.92 4.40 -2.71
C ARG A 299 -23.68 5.89 -2.89
N ALA A 300 -24.72 6.64 -3.26
CA ALA A 300 -24.64 8.09 -3.35
C ALA A 300 -24.27 8.72 -2.00
N LYS A 301 -24.92 8.29 -0.90
CA LYS A 301 -24.60 8.79 0.45
C LYS A 301 -23.16 8.48 0.88
N PHE A 302 -22.69 7.26 0.62
CA PHE A 302 -21.32 6.86 0.95
C PHE A 302 -20.31 7.68 0.14
N LEU A 303 -20.53 7.83 -1.18
CA LEU A 303 -19.67 8.59 -2.06
C LEU A 303 -19.59 10.07 -1.66
N SER A 304 -20.73 10.69 -1.31
CA SER A 304 -20.74 12.09 -0.84
C SER A 304 -19.92 12.28 0.43
N ARG A 305 -19.99 11.35 1.39
CA ARG A 305 -19.17 11.41 2.63
C ARG A 305 -17.69 11.23 2.33
N LEU A 306 -17.35 10.29 1.46
CA LEU A 306 -15.97 10.03 1.03
C LEU A 306 -15.38 11.28 0.35
N ALA A 307 -16.13 11.87 -0.58
CA ALA A 307 -15.74 13.08 -1.29
C ALA A 307 -15.59 14.29 -0.34
N ALA A 308 -16.51 14.47 0.62
CA ALA A 308 -16.39 15.52 1.63
C ALA A 308 -15.13 15.36 2.49
N GLY A 309 -14.79 14.13 2.88
CA GLY A 309 -13.53 13.85 3.58
C GLY A 309 -12.30 14.17 2.74
N VAL A 310 -12.28 13.78 1.46
CA VAL A 310 -11.20 14.11 0.51
C VAL A 310 -11.06 15.61 0.31
N MET A 311 -12.16 16.35 0.14
CA MET A 311 -12.13 17.81 0.00
C MET A 311 -11.46 18.48 1.20
N ARG A 312 -11.80 18.07 2.42
CA ARG A 312 -11.17 18.64 3.63
C ARG A 312 -9.65 18.43 3.64
N ILE A 313 -9.16 17.26 3.24
CA ILE A 313 -7.71 17.00 3.14
C ILE A 313 -7.06 17.92 2.09
N LEU A 314 -7.72 18.13 0.94
CA LEU A 314 -7.23 19.04 -0.11
C LEU A 314 -7.21 20.51 0.31
N GLU A 315 -8.14 20.93 1.18
CA GLU A 315 -8.23 22.31 1.66
C GLU A 315 -7.24 22.59 2.78
N ASP A 316 -7.09 21.68 3.74
CA ASP A 316 -6.20 21.86 4.89
C ASP A 316 -4.73 21.52 4.55
N THR A 317 -4.50 20.60 3.62
CA THR A 317 -3.18 20.06 3.20
C THR A 317 -2.32 19.46 4.34
N GLN A 318 -2.89 19.32 5.53
CA GLN A 318 -2.19 18.91 6.74
C GLN A 318 -1.62 17.49 6.59
N GLY A 319 -0.33 17.32 6.84
CA GLY A 319 0.35 16.01 6.80
C GLY A 319 0.73 15.53 5.40
N LEU A 320 0.41 16.26 4.32
CA LEU A 320 0.82 15.93 2.95
C LEU A 320 2.28 16.29 2.63
N SER A 321 2.98 16.95 3.55
CA SER A 321 4.44 17.13 3.50
C SER A 321 5.23 15.86 3.82
N ASP A 322 4.57 14.82 4.35
CA ASP A 322 5.15 13.50 4.52
C ASP A 322 4.88 12.64 3.27
N ALA A 323 5.94 12.05 2.71
CA ALA A 323 5.87 11.31 1.45
C ALA A 323 4.95 10.07 1.54
N THR A 324 4.84 9.43 2.72
CA THR A 324 4.01 8.24 2.90
C THR A 324 2.53 8.62 2.94
N ASN A 325 2.19 9.66 3.71
CA ASN A 325 0.83 10.22 3.73
C ASN A 325 0.41 10.70 2.33
N TYR A 326 1.30 11.42 1.66
CA TYR A 326 1.08 11.91 0.30
C TYR A 326 0.79 10.76 -0.68
N HIS A 327 1.58 9.69 -0.60
CA HIS A 327 1.39 8.50 -1.43
C HIS A 327 0.03 7.84 -1.19
N GLU A 328 -0.33 7.57 0.06
CA GLU A 328 -1.63 6.98 0.39
C GLU A 328 -2.81 7.89 -0.01
N PHE A 329 -2.62 9.21 0.07
CA PHE A 329 -3.64 10.15 -0.39
C PHE A 329 -3.81 10.13 -1.92
N CYS A 330 -2.72 10.02 -2.69
CA CYS A 330 -2.81 9.83 -4.14
C CYS A 330 -3.53 8.53 -4.51
N ARG A 331 -3.26 7.45 -3.78
CA ARG A 331 -4.00 6.18 -3.91
C ARG A 331 -5.49 6.38 -3.66
N LEU A 332 -5.86 7.09 -2.58
CA LEU A 332 -7.24 7.38 -2.22
C LEU A 332 -7.97 8.16 -3.33
N LEU A 333 -7.32 9.19 -3.89
CA LEU A 333 -7.86 9.96 -5.02
C LEU A 333 -8.16 9.06 -6.23
N ALA A 334 -7.23 8.16 -6.58
CA ALA A 334 -7.44 7.23 -7.69
C ALA A 334 -8.64 6.29 -7.46
N ARG A 335 -8.92 5.91 -6.20
CA ARG A 335 -10.07 5.05 -5.86
C ARG A 335 -11.43 5.71 -6.08
N LEU A 336 -11.51 7.05 -6.06
CA LEU A 336 -12.76 7.76 -6.35
C LEU A 336 -13.32 7.40 -7.72
N LYS A 337 -12.46 7.23 -8.73
CA LYS A 337 -12.89 6.91 -10.10
C LYS A 337 -12.81 5.43 -10.44
N SER A 338 -11.94 4.65 -9.79
CA SER A 338 -11.83 3.22 -10.11
C SER A 338 -13.07 2.42 -9.67
N ASN A 339 -13.71 2.84 -8.58
CA ASN A 339 -14.87 2.15 -8.02
C ASN A 339 -16.22 2.79 -8.40
N TYR A 340 -16.26 4.09 -8.67
CA TYR A 340 -17.50 4.83 -8.99
C TYR A 340 -17.51 5.35 -10.42
N GLN A 341 -18.70 5.42 -11.01
CA GLN A 341 -18.86 5.96 -12.37
C GLN A 341 -18.75 7.48 -12.37
N LEU A 342 -18.24 8.06 -13.46
CA LEU A 342 -18.16 9.52 -13.59
C LEU A 342 -19.53 10.19 -13.44
N GLY A 343 -20.59 9.58 -13.99
CA GLY A 343 -21.97 10.06 -13.81
C GLY A 343 -22.47 10.07 -12.36
N GLU A 344 -21.82 9.35 -11.44
CA GLU A 344 -22.13 9.40 -10.00
C GLU A 344 -21.28 10.47 -9.30
N LEU A 345 -20.02 10.63 -9.72
CA LEU A 345 -19.12 11.65 -9.17
C LEU A 345 -19.65 13.06 -9.42
N VAL A 346 -20.16 13.34 -10.62
CA VAL A 346 -20.72 14.68 -10.94
C VAL A 346 -21.99 15.02 -10.14
N MET A 347 -22.64 14.01 -9.55
CA MET A 347 -23.83 14.17 -8.71
C MET A 347 -23.48 14.39 -7.22
N VAL A 348 -22.21 14.33 -6.86
CA VAL A 348 -21.74 14.58 -5.50
C VAL A 348 -21.91 16.06 -5.16
N GLU A 349 -22.33 16.33 -3.93
CA GLU A 349 -22.44 17.68 -3.40
C GLU A 349 -21.10 18.42 -3.49
N ASN A 350 -21.13 19.65 -4.02
CA ASN A 350 -19.93 20.47 -4.27
C ASN A 350 -18.90 19.84 -5.23
N TYR A 351 -19.33 18.97 -6.16
CA TYR A 351 -18.45 18.42 -7.20
C TYR A 351 -17.58 19.47 -7.92
N PRO A 352 -18.09 20.65 -8.34
CA PRO A 352 -17.26 21.67 -8.99
C PRO A 352 -16.05 22.11 -8.17
N ARG A 353 -16.22 22.21 -6.84
CA ARG A 353 -15.14 22.55 -5.92
C ARG A 353 -14.17 21.39 -5.73
N LEU A 354 -14.69 20.16 -5.60
CA LEU A 354 -13.87 18.96 -5.50
C LEU A 354 -12.93 18.82 -6.71
N ILE A 355 -13.47 18.88 -7.92
CA ILE A 355 -12.66 18.68 -9.13
C ILE A 355 -11.64 19.81 -9.35
N GLU A 356 -11.98 21.05 -8.97
CA GLU A 356 -11.04 22.18 -8.95
C GLU A 356 -9.84 21.90 -8.02
N LEU A 357 -10.12 21.44 -6.80
CA LEU A 357 -9.08 21.11 -5.82
C LEU A 357 -8.22 19.94 -6.27
N VAL A 358 -8.82 18.88 -6.81
CA VAL A 358 -8.10 17.72 -7.37
C VAL A 358 -7.20 18.15 -8.54
N ALA A 359 -7.68 19.05 -9.40
CA ALA A 359 -6.88 19.59 -10.51
C ALA A 359 -5.70 20.41 -9.99
N LYS A 360 -5.92 21.33 -9.05
CA LYS A 360 -4.86 22.13 -8.42
C LYS A 360 -3.81 21.25 -7.76
N PHE A 361 -4.25 20.27 -6.97
CA PHE A 361 -3.37 19.31 -6.33
C PHE A 361 -2.57 18.51 -7.36
N THR A 362 -3.21 18.01 -8.41
CA THR A 362 -2.53 17.23 -9.47
C THR A 362 -1.47 18.06 -10.19
N VAL A 363 -1.79 19.31 -10.56
CA VAL A 363 -0.85 20.22 -11.24
C VAL A 363 0.38 20.48 -10.36
N GLN A 364 0.17 20.78 -9.06
CA GLN A 364 1.27 20.97 -8.11
C GLN A 364 2.09 19.69 -7.93
N SER A 365 1.42 18.54 -7.85
CA SER A 365 2.05 17.22 -7.71
C SER A 365 2.99 16.91 -8.88
N LEU A 366 2.56 17.23 -10.10
CA LEU A 366 3.35 17.03 -11.31
C LEU A 366 4.58 17.93 -11.36
N GLN A 367 4.49 19.15 -10.82
CA GLN A 367 5.61 20.08 -10.73
C GLN A 367 6.63 19.66 -9.66
N MET A 368 6.19 18.99 -8.58
CA MET A 368 7.04 18.47 -7.50
C MET A 368 7.45 17.01 -7.73
N TRP A 369 7.87 16.67 -8.95
CA TRP A 369 8.12 15.28 -9.37
C TRP A 369 9.19 14.53 -8.56
N GLN A 370 10.14 15.25 -7.94
CA GLN A 370 11.18 14.65 -7.09
C GLN A 370 10.66 14.13 -5.75
N PHE A 371 9.54 14.67 -5.26
CA PHE A 371 9.06 14.39 -3.89
C PHE A 371 8.42 13.01 -3.75
N ALA A 372 7.70 12.53 -4.78
CA ALA A 372 7.00 11.24 -4.74
C ALA A 372 6.75 10.68 -6.16
N PRO A 373 7.79 10.15 -6.84
CA PRO A 373 7.68 9.74 -8.25
C PRO A 373 6.64 8.62 -8.47
N ASN A 374 6.56 7.65 -7.55
CA ASN A 374 5.61 6.53 -7.63
C ASN A 374 4.15 6.96 -7.40
N SER A 375 3.91 8.14 -6.84
CA SER A 375 2.56 8.65 -6.57
C SER A 375 1.90 9.29 -7.79
N VAL A 376 2.70 9.79 -8.74
CA VAL A 376 2.21 10.45 -9.97
C VAL A 376 1.33 9.50 -10.80
N HIS A 377 1.68 8.21 -10.83
CA HIS A 377 0.91 7.19 -11.53
C HIS A 377 -0.57 7.20 -11.11
N TYR A 378 -0.88 7.24 -9.81
CA TYR A 378 -2.26 7.22 -9.33
C TYR A 378 -3.07 8.45 -9.79
N LEU A 379 -2.44 9.63 -9.81
CA LEU A 379 -3.08 10.87 -10.26
C LEU A 379 -3.35 10.82 -11.76
N LEU A 380 -2.36 10.45 -12.58
CA LEU A 380 -2.55 10.29 -14.02
C LEU A 380 -3.61 9.22 -14.34
N SER A 381 -3.60 8.10 -13.60
CA SER A 381 -4.57 7.02 -13.69
C SER A 381 -6.00 7.47 -13.34
N LEU A 382 -6.15 8.38 -12.37
CA LEU A 382 -7.42 9.04 -12.05
C LEU A 382 -7.93 9.85 -13.25
N TRP A 383 -7.11 10.78 -13.77
CA TRP A 383 -7.49 11.66 -14.89
C TRP A 383 -7.77 10.88 -16.18
N GLN A 384 -6.91 9.91 -16.52
CA GLN A 384 -7.09 9.03 -17.66
C GLN A 384 -8.46 8.33 -17.60
N ARG A 385 -8.78 7.69 -16.47
CA ARG A 385 -10.07 6.99 -16.31
C ARG A 385 -11.26 7.94 -16.27
N MET A 386 -11.11 9.17 -15.76
CA MET A 386 -12.15 10.21 -15.81
C MET A 386 -12.43 10.61 -17.26
N VAL A 387 -11.41 11.02 -18.00
CA VAL A 387 -11.53 11.48 -19.40
C VAL A 387 -12.05 10.36 -20.31
N ALA A 388 -11.51 9.14 -20.19
CA ALA A 388 -11.99 7.98 -20.96
C ALA A 388 -13.47 7.65 -20.70
N SER A 389 -14.03 8.08 -19.58
CA SER A 389 -15.44 7.84 -19.25
C SER A 389 -16.39 8.89 -19.84
N VAL A 390 -15.90 10.03 -20.31
CA VAL A 390 -16.72 11.17 -20.81
C VAL A 390 -17.74 10.75 -21.87
N PRO A 391 -17.39 9.96 -22.91
CA PRO A 391 -18.35 9.56 -23.94
C PRO A 391 -19.52 8.73 -23.43
N TYR A 392 -19.39 8.15 -22.24
CA TYR A 392 -20.39 7.27 -21.62
C TYR A 392 -21.21 7.97 -20.53
N VAL A 393 -20.94 9.24 -20.23
CA VAL A 393 -21.69 10.01 -19.23
C VAL A 393 -23.05 10.38 -19.79
N LYS A 394 -24.10 9.95 -19.09
CA LYS A 394 -25.50 10.31 -19.37
C LYS A 394 -26.04 11.39 -18.42
N ALA A 395 -25.23 11.85 -17.48
CA ALA A 395 -25.60 12.87 -16.52
C ALA A 395 -25.76 14.23 -17.22
N THR A 396 -26.73 15.02 -16.76
CA THR A 396 -26.93 16.41 -17.24
C THR A 396 -25.95 17.40 -16.62
N GLU A 397 -25.42 17.07 -15.44
CA GLU A 397 -24.45 17.91 -14.72
C GLU A 397 -23.10 17.97 -15.43
N PRO A 398 -22.43 19.14 -15.46
CA PRO A 398 -21.17 19.31 -16.17
C PRO A 398 -20.04 18.54 -15.48
N HIS A 399 -19.26 17.78 -16.27
CA HIS A 399 -18.10 17.05 -15.74
C HIS A 399 -16.89 17.94 -15.48
N LEU A 400 -16.78 19.11 -16.12
CA LEU A 400 -15.68 20.08 -16.00
C LEU A 400 -14.27 19.57 -16.40
N LEU A 401 -14.15 18.34 -16.90
CA LEU A 401 -12.88 17.78 -17.38
C LEU A 401 -12.27 18.55 -18.56
N ASP A 402 -13.10 19.12 -19.44
CA ASP A 402 -12.72 20.03 -20.52
C ASP A 402 -12.05 21.33 -20.04
N VAL A 403 -12.35 21.75 -18.81
CA VAL A 403 -11.73 22.92 -18.17
C VAL A 403 -10.38 22.55 -17.55
N TYR A 404 -10.30 21.42 -16.85
CA TYR A 404 -9.15 21.09 -15.99
C TYR A 404 -8.12 20.13 -16.62
N ALA A 405 -8.52 19.19 -17.48
CA ALA A 405 -7.61 18.26 -18.15
C ALA A 405 -6.52 18.94 -19.01
N PRO A 406 -6.79 20.08 -19.69
CA PRO A 406 -5.73 20.84 -20.37
C PRO A 406 -4.63 21.30 -19.41
N GLY A 407 -5.00 21.77 -18.21
CA GLY A 407 -4.05 22.22 -17.20
C GLY A 407 -3.18 21.08 -16.67
N VAL A 408 -3.76 19.89 -16.46
CA VAL A 408 -3.02 18.69 -16.05
C VAL A 408 -2.03 18.25 -17.13
N THR A 409 -2.47 18.24 -18.39
CA THR A 409 -1.62 17.91 -19.55
C THR A 409 -0.46 18.89 -19.67
N ALA A 410 -0.75 20.19 -19.57
CA ALA A 410 0.27 21.23 -19.62
C ALA A 410 1.28 21.14 -18.47
N ALA A 411 0.83 20.83 -17.26
CA ALA A 411 1.70 20.65 -16.11
C ALA A 411 2.64 19.44 -16.29
N TYR A 412 2.12 18.32 -16.84
CA TYR A 412 2.95 17.14 -17.13
C TYR A 412 4.03 17.48 -18.17
N VAL A 413 3.64 18.06 -19.32
CA VAL A 413 4.56 18.42 -20.40
C VAL A 413 5.65 19.34 -19.88
N THR A 414 5.26 20.47 -19.27
CA THR A 414 6.20 21.47 -18.76
C THR A 414 7.14 20.87 -17.71
N SER A 415 6.63 20.07 -16.77
CA SER A 415 7.44 19.41 -15.74
C SER A 415 8.55 18.53 -16.34
N ARG A 416 8.25 17.75 -17.38
CA ARG A 416 9.24 16.89 -18.05
C ARG A 416 10.29 17.70 -18.81
N LEU A 417 9.90 18.82 -19.43
CA LEU A 417 10.84 19.69 -20.14
C LEU A 417 11.75 20.46 -19.17
N ASP A 418 11.20 20.93 -18.06
CA ASP A 418 11.94 21.65 -17.02
C ASP A 418 12.87 20.71 -16.26
N SER A 419 12.49 19.44 -16.08
CA SER A 419 13.34 18.46 -15.39
C SER A 419 14.66 18.21 -16.11
N VAL A 420 14.71 18.29 -17.45
CA VAL A 420 15.94 18.02 -18.22
C VAL A 420 17.08 18.93 -17.79
N ALA A 421 16.82 20.23 -17.58
CA ALA A 421 17.85 21.17 -17.15
C ALA A 421 18.45 20.80 -15.78
N ILE A 422 17.61 20.27 -14.88
CA ILE A 422 18.02 19.82 -13.55
C ILE A 422 18.83 18.53 -13.66
N LEU A 423 18.34 17.54 -14.43
CA LEU A 423 19.00 16.24 -14.63
C LEU A 423 20.41 16.41 -15.20
N VAL A 424 20.56 17.23 -16.25
CA VAL A 424 21.86 17.50 -16.90
C VAL A 424 22.81 18.24 -15.96
N ARG A 425 22.31 19.21 -15.19
CA ARG A 425 23.14 19.99 -14.27
C ARG A 425 23.62 19.18 -13.06
N GLU A 426 22.76 18.32 -12.52
CA GLU A 426 23.02 17.57 -11.29
C GLU A 426 23.54 16.15 -11.56
N GLY A 427 23.57 15.72 -12.82
CA GLY A 427 24.06 14.39 -13.21
C GLY A 427 23.16 13.26 -12.68
N LEU A 428 21.86 13.50 -12.62
CA LEU A 428 20.87 12.53 -12.15
C LEU A 428 20.52 11.53 -13.27
N GLU A 429 20.00 10.35 -12.88
CA GLU A 429 19.52 9.34 -13.83
C GLU A 429 18.40 9.89 -14.73
N ASP A 430 18.47 9.60 -16.02
CA ASP A 430 17.47 10.05 -16.99
C ASP A 430 16.21 9.17 -16.86
N PRO A 431 15.02 9.74 -16.55
CA PRO A 431 13.79 8.96 -16.49
C PRO A 431 13.46 8.25 -17.82
N LEU A 432 13.99 8.72 -18.96
CA LEU A 432 13.84 8.06 -20.26
C LEU A 432 14.50 6.68 -20.34
N ASP A 433 15.46 6.37 -19.45
CA ASP A 433 16.09 5.04 -19.37
C ASP A 433 15.09 3.99 -18.87
N GLU A 434 14.09 4.39 -18.09
CA GLU A 434 12.98 3.53 -17.64
C GLU A 434 11.83 3.50 -18.65
N ALA A 435 12.07 2.92 -19.83
CA ALA A 435 11.12 2.90 -20.93
C ALA A 435 9.70 2.40 -20.56
N GLY A 436 9.60 1.41 -19.66
CA GLY A 436 8.31 0.88 -19.20
C GLY A 436 7.48 1.88 -18.40
N THR A 437 8.10 2.57 -17.44
CA THR A 437 7.45 3.61 -16.61
C THR A 437 7.03 4.79 -17.48
N VAL A 438 7.91 5.22 -18.40
CA VAL A 438 7.64 6.33 -19.32
C VAL A 438 6.49 6.00 -20.27
N GLN A 439 6.51 4.82 -20.88
CA GLN A 439 5.44 4.38 -21.77
C GLN A 439 4.08 4.37 -21.04
N GLN A 440 4.04 3.83 -19.82
CA GLN A 440 2.81 3.80 -19.02
C GLN A 440 2.27 5.21 -18.74
N GLN A 441 3.14 6.16 -18.35
CA GLN A 441 2.71 7.54 -18.11
C GLN A 441 2.23 8.23 -19.39
N LEU A 442 2.93 8.02 -20.50
CA LEU A 442 2.58 8.58 -21.80
C LEU A 442 1.24 8.05 -22.32
N GLU A 443 0.94 6.77 -22.13
CA GLU A 443 -0.37 6.19 -22.43
C GLU A 443 -1.48 6.89 -21.62
N GLN A 444 -1.25 7.14 -20.33
CA GLN A 444 -2.21 7.86 -19.48
C GLN A 444 -2.41 9.31 -19.97
N VAL A 445 -1.31 10.04 -20.16
CA VAL A 445 -1.33 11.45 -20.57
C VAL A 445 -1.92 11.63 -21.97
N SER A 446 -1.71 10.69 -22.89
CA SER A 446 -2.28 10.75 -24.23
C SER A 446 -3.82 10.77 -24.22
N VAL A 447 -4.45 10.06 -23.28
CA VAL A 447 -5.90 10.07 -23.11
C VAL A 447 -6.34 11.39 -22.52
N ILE A 448 -5.63 11.89 -21.50
CA ILE A 448 -5.94 13.15 -20.81
C ILE A 448 -5.86 14.33 -21.80
N GLY A 449 -4.76 14.42 -22.55
CA GLY A 449 -4.53 15.49 -23.53
C GLY A 449 -5.52 15.49 -24.69
N ARG A 450 -6.14 14.34 -24.99
CA ARG A 450 -7.20 14.24 -26.00
C ARG A 450 -8.57 14.71 -25.53
N CYS A 451 -8.75 15.02 -24.24
CA CYS A 451 -9.99 15.66 -23.78
C CYS A 451 -10.25 16.98 -24.51
N GLU A 452 -9.19 17.76 -24.79
CA GLU A 452 -9.23 19.04 -25.48
C GLU A 452 -8.04 19.10 -26.44
N TYR A 453 -8.08 18.23 -27.46
CA TYR A 453 -6.90 17.92 -28.26
C TYR A 453 -6.28 19.15 -28.95
N ALA A 454 -7.10 20.09 -29.42
CA ALA A 454 -6.61 21.33 -30.04
C ALA A 454 -5.70 22.15 -29.10
N LYS A 455 -6.05 22.26 -27.81
CA LYS A 455 -5.21 22.97 -26.83
C LYS A 455 -3.91 22.23 -26.59
N THR A 456 -3.96 20.90 -26.54
CA THR A 456 -2.77 20.04 -26.40
C THR A 456 -1.83 20.19 -27.59
N CYS A 457 -2.35 20.13 -28.83
CA CYS A 457 -1.54 20.31 -30.04
C CYS A 457 -0.89 21.69 -30.09
N GLN A 458 -1.63 22.76 -29.79
CA GLN A 458 -1.09 24.12 -29.73
C GLN A 458 0.05 24.25 -28.72
N LEU A 459 -0.10 23.63 -27.54
CA LEU A 459 0.95 23.59 -26.52
C LEU A 459 2.20 22.87 -27.05
N LEU A 460 2.04 21.66 -27.60
CA LEU A 460 3.15 20.86 -28.10
C LEU A 460 3.90 21.57 -29.24
N VAL A 461 3.16 22.17 -30.18
CA VAL A 461 3.71 23.00 -31.25
C VAL A 461 4.54 24.15 -30.69
N ALA A 462 3.99 24.91 -29.73
CA ALA A 462 4.67 26.06 -29.15
C ALA A 462 5.97 25.69 -28.42
N HIS A 463 5.99 24.57 -27.70
CA HIS A 463 7.22 24.08 -27.05
C HIS A 463 8.22 23.53 -28.06
N PHE A 464 7.76 22.78 -29.05
CA PHE A 464 8.63 22.19 -30.08
C PHE A 464 9.30 23.26 -30.94
N ASP A 465 8.54 24.22 -31.47
CA ASP A 465 9.09 25.26 -32.33
C ASP A 465 10.09 26.13 -31.55
N ARG A 466 9.83 26.41 -30.27
CA ARG A 466 10.77 27.14 -29.40
C ARG A 466 12.06 26.36 -29.15
N ALA A 467 11.95 25.08 -28.79
CA ALA A 467 13.10 24.24 -28.50
C ALA A 467 13.94 23.98 -29.75
N ALA A 468 13.31 23.71 -30.90
CA ALA A 468 13.98 23.48 -32.17
C ALA A 468 14.68 24.76 -32.68
N ALA A 469 14.04 25.93 -32.56
CA ALA A 469 14.66 27.21 -32.92
C ALA A 469 15.90 27.50 -32.05
N ALA A 470 15.79 27.33 -30.73
CA ALA A 470 16.93 27.49 -29.82
C ALA A 470 18.04 26.47 -30.14
N TYR A 471 17.67 25.21 -30.34
CA TYR A 471 18.61 24.14 -30.70
C TYR A 471 19.34 24.42 -32.00
N SER A 472 18.76 25.13 -32.97
CA SER A 472 19.45 25.43 -34.22
C SER A 472 20.67 26.35 -34.04
N VAL A 473 20.61 27.30 -33.12
CA VAL A 473 21.62 28.37 -32.95
C VAL A 473 22.50 28.20 -31.70
N GLU A 474 22.14 27.34 -30.75
CA GLU A 474 22.84 27.21 -29.47
C GLU A 474 24.25 26.64 -29.63
N THR A 475 25.23 27.24 -28.96
CA THR A 475 26.65 26.83 -29.04
C THR A 475 27.18 26.28 -27.72
N ASP A 476 26.53 26.56 -26.59
CA ASP A 476 26.96 26.03 -25.30
C ASP A 476 26.69 24.50 -25.22
N PRO A 477 27.73 23.65 -25.04
CA PRO A 477 27.57 22.21 -25.00
C PRO A 477 26.57 21.72 -23.94
N GLN A 478 26.51 22.38 -22.78
CA GLN A 478 25.58 22.01 -21.71
C GLN A 478 24.13 22.34 -22.10
N GLN A 479 23.88 23.55 -22.61
CA GLN A 479 22.55 23.93 -23.08
C GLN A 479 22.08 23.12 -24.29
N ILE A 480 23.00 22.69 -25.16
CA ILE A 480 22.71 21.75 -26.27
C ILE A 480 22.14 20.43 -25.72
N LEU A 481 22.77 19.84 -24.69
CA LEU A 481 22.28 18.61 -24.06
C LEU A 481 20.87 18.81 -23.46
N VAL A 482 20.62 19.96 -22.81
CA VAL A 482 19.29 20.28 -22.29
C VAL A 482 18.25 20.35 -23.40
N LEU A 483 18.55 21.05 -24.50
CA LEU A 483 17.64 21.16 -25.64
C LEU A 483 17.41 19.81 -26.34
N GLN A 484 18.43 18.96 -26.42
CA GLN A 484 18.29 17.58 -26.92
C GLN A 484 17.33 16.78 -26.05
N GLY A 485 17.51 16.79 -24.73
CA GLY A 485 16.59 16.07 -23.83
C GLY A 485 15.15 16.61 -23.90
N GLN A 486 14.98 17.93 -24.01
CA GLN A 486 13.65 18.54 -24.19
C GLN A 486 12.99 18.12 -25.50
N LEU A 487 13.72 18.15 -26.61
CA LEU A 487 13.23 17.70 -27.91
C LEU A 487 12.91 16.19 -27.90
N THR A 488 13.73 15.37 -27.25
CA THR A 488 13.45 13.94 -27.06
C THR A 488 12.14 13.74 -26.32
N TRP A 489 11.93 14.38 -25.17
CA TRP A 489 10.64 14.31 -24.45
C TRP A 489 9.46 14.73 -25.33
N LEU A 490 9.60 15.81 -26.09
CA LEU A 490 8.56 16.26 -27.01
C LEU A 490 8.25 15.23 -28.10
N VAL A 491 9.26 14.55 -28.66
CA VAL A 491 9.05 13.47 -29.64
C VAL A 491 8.26 12.32 -29.02
N TYR A 492 8.63 11.88 -27.81
CA TYR A 492 7.89 10.82 -27.10
C TYR A 492 6.44 11.24 -26.79
N ILE A 493 6.25 12.46 -26.29
CA ILE A 493 4.92 12.98 -25.95
C ILE A 493 4.07 13.16 -27.20
N ILE A 494 4.62 13.70 -28.30
CA ILE A 494 3.91 13.82 -29.59
C ILE A 494 3.55 12.43 -30.12
N GLY A 495 4.48 11.47 -30.08
CA GLY A 495 4.22 10.09 -30.50
C GLY A 495 3.06 9.45 -29.73
N ALA A 496 3.06 9.60 -28.41
CA ALA A 496 1.95 9.13 -27.57
C ALA A 496 0.66 9.91 -27.81
N ALA A 497 0.75 11.23 -27.94
CA ALA A 497 -0.38 12.11 -28.23
C ALA A 497 -1.00 11.80 -29.60
N ILE A 498 -0.27 11.26 -30.59
CA ILE A 498 -0.84 10.76 -31.83
C ILE A 498 -1.38 9.34 -31.63
N GLY A 499 -0.61 8.46 -30.98
CA GLY A 499 -0.94 7.04 -30.78
C GLY A 499 -2.14 6.75 -29.88
N GLY A 500 -2.43 7.59 -28.89
CA GLY A 500 -3.57 7.43 -27.96
C GLY A 500 -4.96 7.66 -28.58
N ARG A 501 -5.10 7.57 -29.90
CA ARG A 501 -6.33 7.89 -30.64
C ARG A 501 -7.34 6.78 -30.39
N ALA A 502 -8.47 7.11 -29.76
CA ALA A 502 -9.58 6.19 -29.65
C ALA A 502 -10.30 6.05 -31.01
N SER A 503 -10.71 4.83 -31.37
CA SER A 503 -11.38 4.52 -32.65
C SER A 503 -12.69 5.28 -32.91
N VAL A 504 -13.24 5.94 -31.88
CA VAL A 504 -14.55 6.61 -31.90
C VAL A 504 -14.44 8.12 -32.21
N ASN A 505 -13.24 8.72 -32.11
CA ASN A 505 -13.03 10.18 -32.20
C ASN A 505 -12.26 10.60 -33.47
N THR A 506 -12.61 10.06 -34.64
CA THR A 506 -12.00 10.48 -35.91
C THR A 506 -12.70 11.71 -36.47
N SER A 507 -11.98 12.83 -36.56
CA SER A 507 -12.40 14.04 -37.28
C SER A 507 -11.28 14.52 -38.19
N ASP A 508 -11.64 15.14 -39.33
CA ASP A 508 -10.68 15.73 -40.27
C ASP A 508 -9.76 16.76 -39.59
N ASP A 509 -10.29 17.50 -38.60
CA ASP A 509 -9.53 18.45 -37.80
C ASP A 509 -8.43 17.76 -36.96
N SER A 510 -8.71 16.56 -36.43
CA SER A 510 -7.73 15.78 -35.67
C SER A 510 -6.62 15.24 -36.57
N ASP A 511 -6.95 14.86 -37.81
CA ASP A 511 -5.96 14.43 -38.80
C ASP A 511 -5.04 15.57 -39.23
N ALA A 512 -5.58 16.76 -39.41
CA ALA A 512 -4.79 17.95 -39.73
C ALA A 512 -3.80 18.29 -38.60
N MET A 513 -4.26 18.25 -37.34
CA MET A 513 -3.39 18.49 -36.18
C MET A 513 -2.30 17.43 -36.02
N ASP A 514 -2.63 16.14 -36.21
CA ASP A 514 -1.65 15.06 -36.18
C ASP A 514 -0.59 15.25 -37.28
N GLY A 515 -1.04 15.59 -38.49
CA GLY A 515 -0.13 15.90 -39.61
C GLY A 515 0.82 17.05 -39.29
N GLU A 516 0.34 18.10 -38.61
CA GLU A 516 1.15 19.25 -38.19
C GLU A 516 2.26 18.87 -37.21
N LEU A 517 1.96 17.99 -36.25
CA LEU A 517 2.90 17.48 -35.27
C LEU A 517 3.93 16.54 -35.92
N VAL A 518 3.48 15.62 -36.79
CA VAL A 518 4.35 14.69 -37.52
C VAL A 518 5.36 15.45 -38.37
N CYS A 519 4.91 16.47 -39.11
CA CYS A 519 5.81 17.26 -39.95
C CYS A 519 6.96 17.91 -39.16
N ARG A 520 6.69 18.37 -37.93
CA ARG A 520 7.72 18.96 -37.06
C ARG A 520 8.73 17.93 -36.57
N VAL A 521 8.26 16.77 -36.13
CA VAL A 521 9.12 15.66 -35.71
C VAL A 521 10.02 15.19 -36.85
N LEU A 522 9.48 15.06 -38.07
CA LEU A 522 10.29 14.66 -39.23
C LEU A 522 11.33 15.74 -39.61
N ARG A 523 10.98 17.03 -39.56
CA ARG A 523 11.93 18.13 -39.84
C ARG A 523 13.06 18.23 -38.81
N LEU A 524 12.89 17.68 -37.61
CA LEU A 524 13.96 17.62 -36.61
C LEU A 524 15.10 16.70 -37.05
N MET A 525 14.83 15.71 -37.91
CA MET A 525 15.88 14.84 -38.48
C MET A 525 16.87 15.68 -39.30
N ASP A 526 16.38 16.53 -40.20
CA ASP A 526 17.22 17.42 -41.02
C ASP A 526 18.07 18.35 -40.13
N LEU A 527 17.49 18.87 -39.06
CA LEU A 527 18.19 19.74 -38.10
C LEU A 527 19.29 18.99 -37.35
N THR A 528 19.03 17.75 -36.95
CA THR A 528 20.00 16.91 -36.24
C THR A 528 21.15 16.51 -37.16
N ASP A 529 20.84 16.12 -38.40
CA ASP A 529 21.84 15.78 -39.42
C ASP A 529 22.75 16.97 -39.74
N SER A 530 22.19 18.18 -39.86
CA SER A 530 22.97 19.39 -40.10
C SER A 530 23.98 19.69 -38.99
N ARG A 531 23.63 19.42 -37.72
CA ARG A 531 24.54 19.60 -36.58
C ARG A 531 25.58 18.49 -36.47
N LEU A 532 25.19 17.24 -36.72
CA LEU A 532 26.15 16.12 -36.75
C LEU A 532 27.21 16.32 -37.83
N ALA A 533 26.82 16.89 -38.98
CA ALA A 533 27.76 17.26 -40.03
C ALA A 533 28.73 18.36 -39.59
N ALA A 534 28.24 19.40 -38.90
CA ALA A 534 29.07 20.50 -38.38
C ALA A 534 30.10 20.03 -37.33
N VAL A 535 29.71 19.14 -36.41
CA VAL A 535 30.60 18.58 -35.38
C VAL A 535 31.69 17.66 -35.97
N ARG A 536 31.43 17.01 -37.12
CA ARG A 536 32.43 16.15 -37.80
C ARG A 536 33.45 16.95 -38.61
N THR A 537 33.20 18.23 -38.85
CA THR A 537 34.09 19.13 -39.61
C THR A 537 35.00 19.99 -38.74
N GLU A 538 34.81 19.96 -37.42
CA GLU A 538 35.76 20.47 -36.40
C GLU A 538 36.62 19.32 -35.87
#